data_AF-A0A4Q2Z5N3-F1
#
_entry.id   AF-A0A4Q2Z5N3-F1
#
_cell.length_a   1.000
_cell.length_b   1.000
_cell.length_c   1.000
_cell.angle_alpha   90.00
_cell.angle_beta   90.00
_cell.angle_gamma   90.00
#
_symmetry.space_group_name_H-M   'P 1'
#
loop_
_entity.id
_entity.type
_entity.pdbx_description
1 polymer ?
#
loop_
_entity_poly.entity_id
_entity_poly.type
_entity_poly.pdbx_seq_one_letter_code
_entity_poly.pdbx_strand_id
1 'polypeptide(L)' 'MTRPGFPFSTRFRVRYSEIDGQKIVFNSRYLEYGDVALTEFWRWANLADIGPDWL' A
#
# COMPACT_ATOMS: atom_id res chain seq x y z
N MET A 1 -8.09 5.19 7.68
CA MET A 1 -8.29 6.48 8.36
C MET A 1 -7.00 7.23 8.15
N THR A 2 -7.08 8.42 7.59
CA THR A 2 -5.93 9.28 7.36
C THR A 2 -5.43 9.83 8.69
N ARG A 3 -4.12 10.08 8.80
CA ARG A 3 -3.49 10.63 10.01
C ARG A 3 -3.22 12.12 9.77
N PRO A 4 -3.19 12.99 10.79
CA PRO A 4 -2.80 14.39 10.61
C PRO A 4 -1.45 14.48 9.89
N GLY A 5 -1.37 15.30 8.83
CA GLY A 5 -0.19 15.42 7.97
C GLY A 5 -0.04 14.35 6.87
N PHE A 6 -0.90 13.32 6.85
CA PHE A 6 -0.87 12.24 5.86
C PHE A 6 -2.24 12.11 5.16
N PRO A 7 -2.38 12.68 3.95
CA PRO A 7 -3.67 12.78 3.25
C PRO A 7 -4.15 11.44 2.68
N PHE A 8 -3.28 10.43 2.62
CA PHE A 8 -3.58 9.12 2.07
C PHE A 8 -3.47 8.00 3.11
N SER A 9 -4.42 7.07 3.06
CA SER A 9 -4.36 5.79 3.78
C SER A 9 -5.20 4.78 3.02
N THR A 10 -4.68 3.57 2.79
CA THR A 10 -5.46 2.46 2.26
C THR A 10 -5.64 1.36 3.31
N ARG A 11 -6.74 0.62 3.21
CA ARG A 11 -7.00 -0.54 4.08
C ARG A 11 -6.53 -1.80 3.37
N PHE A 12 -5.72 -2.58 4.06
CA PHE A 12 -5.26 -3.88 3.57
C PHE A 12 -5.77 -4.99 4.48
N ARG A 13 -6.17 -6.13 3.90
CA ARG A 13 -6.62 -7.31 4.65
C ARG A 13 -5.54 -8.37 4.65
N VAL A 14 -4.98 -8.63 5.83
CA VAL A 14 -4.05 -9.74 6.08
C VAL A 14 -4.78 -11.08 6.01
N ARG A 15 -4.19 -12.06 5.32
CA ARG A 15 -4.71 -13.42 5.17
C ARG A 15 -3.91 -14.39 6.03
N TYR A 16 -4.52 -15.52 6.37
CA TYR A 16 -3.88 -16.55 7.18
C TYR A 16 -2.57 -17.08 6.56
N SER A 17 -2.46 -17.13 5.24
CA SER A 17 -1.22 -17.58 4.57
C SER A 17 -0.03 -16.61 4.72
N GLU A 18 -0.25 -15.42 5.28
CA GLU A 18 0.76 -14.36 5.36
C GLU A 18 1.38 -14.23 6.75
N ILE A 19 0.88 -15.03 7.71
CA ILE A 19 1.41 -15.10 9.07
C ILE A 19 2.30 -16.33 9.23
N ASP A 20 3.26 -16.25 10.13
CA ASP A 20 4.12 -17.37 10.53
C ASP A 20 3.54 -18.15 11.73
N GLY A 21 4.30 -19.14 12.23
CA GLY A 21 3.93 -19.96 13.39
C GLY A 21 3.76 -19.17 14.69
N GLN A 22 4.26 -17.94 14.78
CA GLN A 22 4.09 -17.04 15.91
C GLN A 22 2.81 -16.20 15.80
N LYS A 23 2.04 -16.39 14.71
CA LYS A 23 0.82 -15.63 14.39
C LYS A 23 1.08 -14.15 14.12
N ILE A 24 2.27 -13.84 13.62
CA ILE A 24 2.67 -12.49 13.21
C ILE A 24 2.87 -12.50 11.69
N VAL A 25 2.62 -11.37 11.04
CA VAL A 25 2.93 -11.19 9.62
C VAL A 25 4.42 -11.43 9.39
N PHE A 26 4.73 -12.33 8.47
CA PHE A 26 6.11 -12.65 8.14
C PHE A 26 6.82 -11.46 7.49
N ASN A 27 8.08 -11.21 7.85
CA ASN A 27 8.76 -9.95 7.52
C ASN A 27 8.85 -9.67 6.00
N SER A 28 9.01 -10.70 5.17
CA SER A 28 9.08 -10.50 3.72
C SER A 28 7.78 -9.96 3.12
N ARG A 29 6.64 -10.16 3.80
CA ARG A 29 5.31 -9.71 3.33
C ARG A 29 5.16 -8.18 3.38
N TYR A 30 5.96 -7.47 4.19
CA TYR A 30 5.82 -6.01 4.31
C TYR A 30 6.12 -5.27 3.00
N LEU A 31 7.09 -5.76 2.20
CA LEU A 31 7.38 -5.13 0.91
C LEU A 31 6.25 -5.38 -0.10
N GLU A 32 5.60 -6.55 -0.06
CA GLU A 32 4.42 -6.82 -0.87
C GLU A 32 3.25 -5.90 -0.49
N TYR A 33 3.06 -5.63 0.80
CA TYR A 33 2.05 -4.67 1.25
C TYR A 33 2.38 -3.24 0.83
N GLY A 34 3.67 -2.89 0.80
CA GLY A 34 4.16 -1.62 0.27
C GLY A 34 3.81 -1.44 -1.20
N ASP A 35 3.99 -2.46 -2.02
CA ASP A 35 3.64 -2.44 -3.45
C ASP A 35 2.14 -2.23 -3.69
N VAL A 36 1.30 -2.92 -2.92
CA VAL A 36 -0.16 -2.69 -2.94
C VAL A 36 -0.51 -1.26 -2.51
N ALA A 37 0.11 -0.75 -1.45
CA ALA A 37 -0.12 0.61 -0.98
C ALA A 37 0.31 1.67 -2.00
N LEU A 38 1.41 1.43 -2.72
CA LEU A 38 1.89 2.30 -3.79
C LEU A 38 0.92 2.34 -4.97
N THR A 39 0.40 1.19 -5.38
CA THR A 39 -0.62 1.10 -6.43
C THR A 39 -1.88 1.89 -6.06
N GLU A 40 -2.37 1.73 -4.83
CA GLU A 40 -3.52 2.48 -4.32
C GLU A 40 -3.22 3.99 -4.20
N PHE A 41 -1.99 4.35 -3.85
CA PHE A 41 -1.56 5.75 -3.82
C PHE A 41 -1.59 6.38 -5.20
N TRP A 42 -1.10 5.70 -6.25
CA TRP A 42 -1.16 6.21 -7.61
C TRP A 42 -2.58 6.43 -8.10
N ARG A 43 -3.50 5.52 -7.76
CA ARG A 43 -4.93 5.69 -8.06
C ARG A 43 -5.50 6.90 -7.32
N TRP A 44 -5.18 7.06 -6.04
CA TRP A 44 -5.64 8.20 -5.24
C TRP A 44 -5.08 9.54 -5.72
N ALA A 45 -3.80 9.59 -6.09
CA ALA A 45 -3.12 10.77 -6.60
C ALA A 45 -3.47 11.08 -8.06
N ASN A 46 -4.27 10.22 -8.69
CA ASN A 46 -4.66 10.31 -10.08
C ASN A 46 -3.46 10.45 -11.04
N LEU A 47 -2.39 9.70 -10.76
CA LEU A 47 -1.10 9.87 -11.44
C LEU A 47 -1.18 9.54 -12.94
N ALA A 48 -2.16 8.73 -13.35
CA ALA A 48 -2.39 8.41 -14.76
C ALA A 48 -2.77 9.64 -15.61
N ASP A 49 -3.38 10.65 -14.99
CA ASP A 49 -3.87 11.84 -15.68
C ASP A 49 -2.79 12.92 -15.86
N ILE A 50 -1.62 12.75 -15.23
CA ILE A 50 -0.47 13.64 -15.39
C ILE A 50 0.09 13.57 -16.83
N GLY A 51 -0.25 12.53 -17.59
CA GLY A 51 0.21 12.39 -18.98
C GLY A 51 1.75 12.33 -19.07
N PRO A 52 2.33 12.52 -20.27
CA PRO A 52 3.77 12.49 -20.48
C PRO A 52 4.48 13.78 -20.04
N ASP A 53 3.92 14.61 -19.15
CA ASP A 53 4.56 15.85 -18.67
C ASP A 53 5.91 15.63 -17.93
N TRP A 54 6.31 14.36 -17.78
CA TRP A 54 7.61 13.92 -17.29
C TRP A 54 8.66 13.69 -18.41
N LEU A 55 8.30 13.91 -19.68
CA LEU A 55 9.20 13.99 -20.86
C LEU A 55 9.44 15.46 -21.24
#